data_AF-A0A0F9BCN9-F1
#
_entry.id   AF-A0A0F9BCN9-F1
#
_cell.length_a   1.000
_cell.length_b   1.000
_cell.length_c   1.000
_cell.angle_alpha   90.00
_cell.angle_beta   90.00
_cell.angle_gamma   90.00
#
_symmetry.space_group_name_H-M   'P 1'
#
loop_
_entity.id
_entity.type
_entity.pdbx_description
1 polymer ?
#
loop_
_entity_poly.entity_id
_entity_poly.type
_entity_poly.pdbx_seq_one_letter_code
_entity_poly.pdbx_strand_id
1 'polypeptide(L)'
;MEQEQLFIESEESAIEALAQRIGGLKKLGALMYPDLLTDDAHKLLLNKLNPKNRAVFSSIDSRLAKRIGAQFDCHIYKWWCDDTIGYQRSQPADPKDSNEELVERMEAAAKVMAKCVDILDRRKSAELKSVK
;
A
#
# COMPACT_ATOMS: atom_id res chain seq x y z
N MET A 1 5.90 -14.20 20.40
CA MET A 1 4.51 -13.83 20.09
C MET A 1 4.24 -12.53 20.81
N GLU A 2 4.45 -11.40 20.14
CA GLU A 2 4.06 -10.10 20.69
C GLU A 2 2.55 -9.98 20.51
N GLN A 3 1.85 -9.83 21.62
CA GLN A 3 0.40 -9.70 21.66
C GLN A 3 0.06 -8.33 21.08
N GLU A 4 -0.72 -8.27 19.99
CA GLU A 4 -1.24 -7.01 19.45
C GLU A 4 -1.99 -6.26 20.57
N GLN A 5 -1.68 -4.99 20.76
CA GLN A 5 -2.35 -4.13 21.73
C GLN A 5 -3.86 -4.16 21.46
N LEU A 6 -4.61 -4.82 22.34
CA LEU A 6 -6.03 -5.13 22.17
C LEU A 6 -6.94 -3.88 22.16
N PHE A 7 -6.44 -2.74 22.65
CA PHE A 7 -7.18 -1.48 22.66
C PHE A 7 -6.24 -0.32 22.33
N ILE A 8 -6.52 0.33 21.20
CA ILE A 8 -5.83 1.53 20.75
C ILE A 8 -6.84 2.66 20.85
N GLU A 9 -6.62 3.55 21.82
CA GLU A 9 -7.58 4.59 22.20
C GLU A 9 -7.23 5.94 21.55
N SER A 10 -6.03 6.09 21.01
CA SER A 10 -5.54 7.36 20.46
C SER A 10 -4.65 7.19 19.23
N GLU A 11 -4.49 8.27 18.45
CA GLU A 11 -3.62 8.29 17.27
C GLU A 11 -2.16 7.99 17.65
N GLU A 12 -1.71 8.52 18.78
CA GLU A 12 -0.37 8.33 19.31
C GLU A 12 -0.13 6.86 19.64
N SER A 13 -1.04 6.22 20.37
CA SER A 13 -0.94 4.79 20.73
C SER A 13 -0.91 3.90 19.48
N ALA A 14 -1.69 4.27 18.45
CA ALA A 14 -1.73 3.55 17.19
C ALA A 14 -0.40 3.62 16.42
N ILE A 15 0.21 4.81 16.40
CA ILE A 15 1.52 5.04 15.78
C ILE A 15 2.62 4.37 16.59
N GLU A 16 2.55 4.36 17.92
CA GLU A 16 3.49 3.63 18.78
C GLU A 16 3.45 2.13 18.51
N ALA A 17 2.26 1.53 18.41
CA ALA A 17 2.10 0.12 18.10
C ALA A 17 2.63 -0.23 16.70
N LEU A 18 2.36 0.62 15.71
CA LEU A 18 2.96 0.52 14.38
C LEU A 18 4.48 0.60 14.46
N ALA A 19 5.01 1.54 15.22
CA ALA A 19 6.45 1.75 15.37
C ALA A 19 7.12 0.53 16.00
N GLN A 20 6.52 -0.10 17.02
CA GLN A 20 7.04 -1.32 17.64
C GLN A 20 7.28 -2.42 16.59
N ARG A 21 6.33 -2.64 15.67
CA ARG A 21 6.45 -3.62 14.60
C ARG A 21 7.59 -3.32 13.61
N ILE A 22 7.90 -2.05 13.40
CA ILE A 22 8.95 -1.60 12.47
C ILE A 22 10.35 -1.66 13.11
N GLY A 23 10.43 -1.62 14.44
CA GLY A 23 11.68 -1.56 15.21
C GLY A 23 11.86 -0.26 16.02
N GLY A 24 10.76 0.41 16.36
CA GLY A 24 10.68 1.59 17.22
C GLY A 24 10.46 2.92 16.47
N LEU A 25 10.09 3.95 17.23
CA LEU A 25 9.78 5.30 16.71
C LEU A 25 10.95 5.95 15.97
N LYS A 26 12.19 5.66 16.39
CA LYS A 26 13.39 6.18 15.72
C LYS A 26 13.50 5.68 14.28
N LYS A 27 13.22 4.39 14.06
CA LYS A 27 13.26 3.79 12.73
C LYS A 27 12.07 4.22 11.88
N LEU A 28 10.87 4.28 12.47
CA LEU A 28 9.69 4.82 11.77
C LEU A 28 9.92 6.28 11.34
N GLY A 29 10.45 7.13 12.23
CA GLY A 29 10.77 8.53 11.92
C GLY A 29 11.72 8.66 10.73
N ALA A 30 12.81 7.89 10.70
CA ALA A 30 13.76 7.89 9.59
C ALA A 30 13.14 7.44 8.25
N LEU A 31 12.18 6.51 8.29
CA LEU A 31 11.45 6.08 7.08
C LEU A 31 10.43 7.13 6.61
N MET A 32 9.80 7.86 7.54
CA MET A 32 8.82 8.91 7.23
C MET A 32 9.48 10.18 6.67
N TYR A 33 10.68 10.52 7.16
CA TYR A 33 11.40 11.73 6.82
C TYR A 33 12.83 11.41 6.37
N PRO A 34 13.01 10.79 5.19
CA PRO A 34 14.31 10.30 4.73
C PRO A 34 15.32 11.42 4.44
N ASP A 35 14.83 12.64 4.19
CA ASP A 35 15.67 13.81 3.93
C ASP A 35 16.30 14.41 5.21
N LEU A 36 15.91 13.93 6.39
CA LEU A 36 16.42 14.36 7.68
C LEU A 36 17.41 13.33 8.25
N LEU A 37 18.33 13.81 9.08
CA LEU A 37 19.13 12.91 9.90
C LEU A 37 18.22 12.10 10.83
N THR A 38 18.57 10.85 11.10
CA THR A 38 17.75 9.91 11.89
C THR A 38 17.28 10.48 13.22
N ASP A 39 18.14 11.20 13.94
CA ASP A 39 17.80 11.80 15.23
C ASP A 39 16.83 12.98 15.10
N ASP A 40 16.96 13.78 14.03
CA ASP A 40 16.08 14.91 13.76
C ASP A 40 14.71 14.43 13.28
N ALA A 41 14.68 13.39 12.42
CA ALA A 41 13.47 12.72 12.00
C ALA A 41 12.71 12.11 13.19
N HIS A 42 13.42 11.47 14.12
CA HIS A 42 12.84 10.94 15.34
C HIS A 42 12.24 12.03 16.23
N LYS A 43 12.98 13.12 16.48
CA LYS A 43 12.48 14.27 17.26
C LYS A 43 11.27 14.92 16.59
N LEU A 44 11.28 15.06 15.26
CA LEU A 44 10.15 15.61 14.51
C LEU A 44 8.90 14.75 14.70
N LEU A 45 9.02 13.42 14.58
CA LEU A 45 7.91 12.51 14.80
C LEU A 45 7.36 12.63 16.23
N LEU A 46 8.23 12.59 17.25
CA LEU A 46 7.82 12.76 18.65
C LEU A 46 7.12 14.10 18.88
N ASN A 47 7.61 15.17 18.27
CA ASN A 47 6.99 16.49 18.37
C ASN A 47 5.60 16.54 17.75
N LYS A 48 5.37 15.82 16.65
CA LYS A 48 4.07 15.75 15.97
C LYS A 48 3.06 14.84 16.68
N LEU A 49 3.54 13.81 17.38
CA LEU A 49 2.71 12.93 18.21
C LEU A 49 2.41 13.53 19.59
N ASN A 50 3.00 14.67 19.95
CA ASN A 50 2.73 15.30 21.22
C ASN A 50 1.49 16.22 21.11
N PRO A 51 0.35 15.90 21.73
CA PRO A 51 -0.87 16.70 21.63
C PRO A 51 -0.74 18.10 22.23
N LYS A 52 0.29 18.35 23.06
CA LYS A 52 0.59 19.67 23.63
C LYS A 52 1.42 20.57 22.70
N ASN A 53 1.92 20.04 21.59
CA ASN A 53 2.77 20.78 20.67
C ASN A 53 1.93 21.42 19.53
N ARG A 54 2.46 22.49 18.94
CA ARG A 54 1.83 23.12 17.75
C ARG A 54 2.05 22.33 16.46
N ALA A 55 3.06 21.47 16.43
CA ALA A 55 3.31 20.60 15.29
C ALA A 55 2.22 19.51 15.23
N VAL A 56 1.45 19.50 14.15
CA VAL A 56 0.33 18.56 13.97
C VAL A 56 0.80 17.37 13.15
N PHE A 57 0.39 16.17 13.57
CA PHE A 57 0.46 14.97 12.73
C PHE A 57 -0.50 15.12 11.55
N SER A 58 0.03 15.49 10.39
CA SER A 58 -0.78 15.91 9.25
C SER A 58 -1.39 14.71 8.51
N SER A 59 -2.36 14.97 7.62
CA SER A 59 -2.89 13.94 6.72
C SER A 59 -1.81 13.31 5.82
N ILE A 60 -0.75 14.07 5.49
CA ILE A 60 0.40 13.56 4.73
C ILE A 60 1.18 12.55 5.59
N ASP A 61 1.43 12.88 6.86
CA ASP A 61 2.11 11.99 7.80
C ASP A 61 1.29 10.71 8.03
N SER A 62 -0.03 10.85 8.22
CA SER A 62 -0.96 9.72 8.35
C SER A 62 -0.90 8.79 7.14
N ARG A 63 -0.93 9.34 5.92
CA ARG A 63 -0.82 8.54 4.69
C ARG A 63 0.53 7.83 4.59
N LEU A 64 1.63 8.49 4.96
CA LEU A 64 2.96 7.89 4.95
C LEU A 64 3.08 6.75 5.95
N ALA A 65 2.62 6.96 7.19
CA ALA A 65 2.62 5.92 8.22
C ALA A 65 1.86 4.67 7.78
N LYS A 66 0.67 4.82 7.17
CA LYS A 66 -0.10 3.70 6.62
C LYS A 66 0.63 2.97 5.48
N ARG A 67 1.29 3.71 4.59
CA ARG A 67 2.09 3.11 3.51
C ARG A 67 3.27 2.32 4.04
N ILE A 68 4.01 2.89 5.00
CA ILE A 68 5.14 2.22 5.64
C ILE A 68 4.64 0.98 6.38
N GLY A 69 3.57 1.08 7.15
CA GLY A 69 2.96 -0.07 7.82
C GLY A 69 2.64 -1.21 6.86
N ALA A 70 2.09 -0.91 5.68
CA ALA A 70 1.83 -1.92 4.66
C ALA A 70 3.10 -2.63 4.16
N GLN A 71 4.25 -1.96 4.10
CA GLN A 71 5.53 -2.59 3.73
C GLN A 71 6.05 -3.57 4.80
N PHE A 72 5.59 -3.42 6.05
CA PHE A 72 5.95 -4.27 7.20
C PHE A 72 4.82 -5.21 7.61
N ASP A 73 3.80 -5.39 6.76
CA ASP A 73 2.61 -6.19 7.04
C ASP A 73 1.96 -5.80 8.38
N CYS A 74 1.87 -4.50 8.62
CA CYS A 74 1.35 -3.91 9.85
C CYS A 74 0.29 -2.84 9.51
N HIS A 75 -0.96 -3.19 9.77
CA HIS A 75 -2.11 -2.36 9.39
C HIS A 75 -2.80 -1.72 10.59
N ILE A 76 -2.19 -1.79 11.76
CA ILE A 76 -2.81 -1.43 13.02
C ILE A 76 -3.29 0.04 13.05
N TYR A 77 -2.47 0.97 12.56
CA TYR A 77 -2.85 2.38 12.46
C TYR A 77 -3.96 2.63 11.43
N LYS A 78 -3.94 1.90 10.30
CA LYS A 78 -5.00 1.99 9.28
C LYS A 78 -6.33 1.48 9.85
N TRP A 79 -6.33 0.34 10.52
CA TRP A 79 -7.52 -0.24 11.12
C TRP A 79 -8.06 0.63 12.25
N TRP A 80 -7.20 1.21 13.08
CA TRP A 80 -7.61 2.20 14.06
C TRP A 80 -8.26 3.42 13.40
N CYS A 81 -7.72 3.93 12.29
CA CYS A 81 -8.40 4.98 11.52
C CYS A 81 -9.79 4.50 11.09
N ASP A 82 -9.91 3.36 10.41
CA ASP A 82 -11.21 2.86 9.92
C ASP A 82 -12.24 2.74 11.05
N ASP A 83 -11.84 2.15 12.18
CA ASP A 83 -12.71 1.95 13.35
C ASP A 83 -13.19 3.28 13.93
N THR A 84 -12.31 4.30 14.01
CA THR A 84 -12.65 5.62 14.58
C THR A 84 -13.59 6.43 13.69
N ILE A 85 -13.57 6.21 12.38
CA ILE A 85 -14.48 6.88 11.43
C ILE A 85 -15.67 6.00 11.01
N GLY A 86 -15.85 4.82 11.61
CA GLY A 86 -17.00 3.94 11.38
C GLY A 86 -16.96 3.18 10.05
N TYR A 87 -15.78 3.06 9.43
CA TYR A 87 -15.59 2.23 8.25
C TYR A 87 -15.26 0.79 8.64
N GLN A 88 -15.69 -0.16 7.82
CA GLN A 88 -15.22 -1.53 7.96
C GLN A 88 -13.73 -1.61 7.60
N ARG A 89 -12.97 -2.35 8.40
CA ARG A 89 -11.55 -2.61 8.14
C ARG A 89 -11.38 -3.27 6.78
N SER A 90 -10.85 -2.53 5.80
CA SER A 90 -10.50 -3.11 4.50
C SER A 90 -9.19 -3.89 4.59
N GLN A 91 -9.14 -5.01 3.89
CA GLN A 91 -7.90 -5.78 3.70
C GLN A 91 -6.96 -4.99 2.77
N PRO A 92 -5.64 -5.14 2.95
CA PRO A 92 -4.67 -4.66 1.97
C PRO A 92 -5.00 -5.24 0.60
N ALA A 93 -4.97 -4.42 -0.45
CA ALA A 93 -4.99 -4.96 -1.81
C ALA A 93 -3.73 -5.81 -2.00
N ASP A 94 -3.88 -7.01 -2.54
CA ASP A 94 -2.73 -7.88 -2.84
C ASP A 94 -1.77 -7.10 -3.77
N PRO A 95 -0.46 -7.05 -3.50
CA PRO A 95 0.49 -6.48 -4.44
C PRO A 95 0.39 -7.09 -5.84
N LYS A 96 -0.08 -8.34 -5.99
CA LYS A 96 -0.32 -8.96 -7.30
C LYS A 96 -1.47 -8.29 -8.06
N ASP A 97 -2.52 -7.87 -7.37
CA ASP A 97 -3.64 -7.11 -7.93
C ASP A 97 -3.22 -5.69 -8.43
N SER A 98 -1.96 -5.27 -8.23
CA SER A 98 -1.59 -3.85 -8.25
C SER A 98 -1.12 -3.27 -9.59
N ASN A 99 -0.76 -4.06 -10.61
CA ASN A 99 -0.52 -3.65 -12.00
C ASN A 99 0.04 -4.82 -12.82
N GLU A 100 0.86 -5.68 -12.20
CA GLU A 100 1.45 -6.86 -12.85
C GLU A 100 0.39 -7.88 -13.27
N GLU A 101 -0.60 -8.17 -12.43
CA GLU A 101 -1.74 -9.01 -12.82
C GLU A 101 -2.55 -8.38 -13.96
N LEU A 102 -2.66 -7.05 -13.98
CA LEU A 102 -3.33 -6.32 -15.04
C LEU A 102 -2.54 -6.42 -16.37
N VAL A 103 -1.21 -6.39 -16.30
CA VAL A 103 -0.30 -6.63 -17.43
C VAL A 103 -0.38 -8.09 -17.90
N GLU A 104 -0.36 -9.08 -17.01
CA GLU A 104 -0.50 -10.49 -17.36
C GLU A 104 -1.85 -10.76 -18.05
N ARG A 105 -2.93 -10.16 -17.55
CA ARG A 105 -4.26 -10.24 -18.17
C ARG A 105 -4.29 -9.57 -19.55
N MET A 106 -3.60 -8.43 -19.71
CA MET A 106 -3.44 -7.78 -21.02
C MET A 106 -2.65 -8.65 -22.00
N GLU A 107 -1.54 -9.27 -21.56
CA GLU A 107 -0.74 -10.16 -22.41
C GLU A 107 -1.54 -11.40 -22.85
N ALA A 108 -2.32 -11.98 -21.94
CA ALA A 108 -3.19 -13.10 -22.25
C ALA A 108 -4.24 -12.71 -23.31
N ALA A 109 -4.88 -11.54 -23.17
CA ALA A 109 -5.84 -11.01 -24.14
C ALA A 109 -5.20 -10.74 -25.51
N ALA A 110 -4.00 -10.13 -25.53
CA ALA A 110 -3.25 -9.86 -26.76
C ALA A 110 -2.89 -11.15 -27.53
N LYS A 111 -2.47 -12.21 -26.82
CA LYS A 111 -2.18 -13.53 -27.42
C LYS A 111 -3.43 -14.15 -28.06
N VAL A 112 -4.60 -13.98 -27.45
CA VAL A 112 -5.87 -14.45 -28.03
C VAL A 112 -6.21 -13.66 -29.29
N MET A 113 -6.09 -12.33 -29.26
CA MET A 113 -6.33 -11.49 -30.44
C MET A 113 -5.40 -11.83 -31.60
N ALA A 114 -4.10 -12.03 -31.33
CA ALA A 114 -3.13 -12.43 -32.35
C ALA A 114 -3.53 -13.76 -33.03
N LYS A 115 -3.96 -14.76 -32.25
CA LYS A 115 -4.47 -16.03 -32.80
C LYS A 115 -5.72 -15.83 -33.66
N CYS A 116 -6.64 -14.96 -33.27
CA CYS A 116 -7.83 -14.66 -34.08
C CYS A 116 -7.45 -14.04 -35.43
N VAL A 117 -6.45 -13.14 -35.46
CA VAL A 117 -5.93 -12.56 -36.70
C VAL A 117 -5.29 -13.63 -37.58
N ASP A 118 -4.45 -14.50 -37.03
CA ASP A 118 -3.85 -15.62 -37.79
C ASP A 118 -4.91 -16.54 -38.42
N ILE A 119 -5.99 -16.81 -37.69
CA ILE A 119 -7.11 -17.63 -38.20
C ILE A 119 -7.83 -16.91 -39.34
N LEU A 120 -8.07 -15.60 -39.21
CA LEU A 120 -8.70 -14.78 -40.26
C LEU A 120 -7.85 -14.77 -41.54
N ASP A 121 -6.54 -14.60 -41.42
CA ASP A 121 -5.63 -14.56 -42.58
C ASP A 121 -5.55 -15.91 -43.29
N ARG A 122 -5.55 -17.02 -42.53
CA ARG A 122 -5.62 -18.38 -43.10
C ARG A 122 -6.91 -18.60 -43.87
N ARG A 123 -8.06 -18.17 -43.32
CA ARG A 123 -9.36 -18.30 -43.98
C ARG A 123 -9.43 -17.49 -45.27
N LYS A 124 -8.99 -16.23 -45.24
CA LYS A 124 -8.94 -15.36 -46.41
C LYS A 124 -8.04 -15.92 -47.51
N SER A 125 -6.90 -16.49 -47.13
CA SER A 125 -5.97 -17.14 -48.06
C SER A 125 -6.54 -18.43 -48.68
N ALA A 126 -7.39 -19.16 -47.94
CA ALA A 126 -8.09 -20.34 -48.45
C ALA A 126 -9.23 -19.97 -49.41
N GLU A 127 -10.00 -18.92 -49.11
CA GLU A 127 -11.04 -18.40 -50.01
C GLU A 127 -10.46 -17.94 -51.35
N LEU A 128 -9.33 -17.22 -51.34
CA LEU A 128 -8.64 -16.77 -52.56
C LEU A 128 -8.16 -17.92 -53.47
N LYS A 129 -7.90 -19.11 -52.90
CA LYS A 129 -7.51 -20.31 -53.65
C LYS A 129 -8.71 -21.09 -54.20
N SER A 130 -9.89 -20.94 -53.59
CA SER A 130 -11.14 -21.59 -54.02
C SER A 130 -11.84 -20.88 -55.19
N VAL A 131 -11.43 -19.66 -55.52
CA VAL A 131 -12.04 -18.82 -56.57
C VAL A 131 -11.24 -18.86 -57.89
N LYS A 132 -10.12 -19.60 -57.92
CA LYS A 132 -9.35 -19.92 -59.14
C LYS A 132 -9.68 -21.32 -59.63
#